data_AF-A0A938KCT8-F1
#
_entry.id   AF-A0A938KCT8-F1
#
_cell.length_a   1.000
_cell.length_b   1.000
_cell.length_c   1.000
_cell.angle_alpha   90.00
_cell.angle_beta   90.00
_cell.angle_gamma   90.00
#
_symmetry.space_group_name_H-M   'P 1'
#
loop_
_entity.id
_entity.type
_entity.pdbx_description
1 polymer ?
#
loop_
_entity_poly.entity_id
_entity_poly.type
_entity_poly.pdbx_seq_one_letter_code
_entity_poly.pdbx_strand_id
1 'polypeptide(L)'
;MFERSADSILGRTDYDLYARQSADQTRANDRHVLASEEMLETIEQVPGADGRMRQWLVQKFPLLRTDQRTWVGGTAVDVTDRHEAEAALKASQQMLRIVLDSIPQGVFWKDRDSRFLGCNRVAARKRRIRFARRGDRQRLTAN
;
A
#
# COMPACT_ATOMS: atom_id res chain seq x y z
N MET A 1 8.52 -1.53 -14.66
CA MET A 1 7.34 -1.59 -15.56
C MET A 1 7.69 -2.31 -16.86
N PHE A 2 8.88 -2.10 -17.42
CA PHE A 2 9.34 -2.84 -18.61
C PHE A 2 10.74 -3.44 -18.39
N GLU A 3 10.89 -4.76 -18.51
CA GLU A 3 12.20 -5.37 -18.82
C GLU A 3 12.51 -5.22 -20.31
N ARG A 4 12.27 -4.02 -20.83
CA ARG A 4 12.46 -3.70 -22.24
C ARG A 4 13.35 -2.48 -22.33
N SER A 5 14.22 -2.42 -23.33
CA SER A 5 15.05 -1.24 -23.57
C SER A 5 14.16 -0.03 -23.86
N ALA A 6 14.62 1.17 -23.49
CA ALA A 6 13.88 2.41 -23.80
C ALA A 6 13.52 2.49 -25.29
N ASP A 7 14.45 2.11 -26.17
CA ASP A 7 14.27 2.10 -27.63
C ASP A 7 13.11 1.21 -28.10
N SER A 8 12.81 0.13 -27.38
CA SER A 8 11.70 -0.76 -27.73
C SER A 8 10.33 -0.22 -27.35
N ILE A 9 10.28 0.83 -26.52
CA ILE A 9 9.06 1.47 -26.01
C ILE A 9 8.79 2.78 -26.76
N LEU A 10 9.84 3.48 -27.17
CA LEU A 10 9.72 4.73 -27.94
C LEU A 10 8.92 4.51 -29.24
N GLY A 11 7.96 5.41 -29.49
CA GLY A 11 7.09 5.37 -30.67
C GLY A 11 5.93 4.35 -30.60
N ARG A 12 5.86 3.53 -29.54
CA ARG A 12 4.72 2.64 -29.30
C ARG A 12 3.61 3.34 -28.53
N THR A 13 2.40 2.86 -28.72
CA THR A 13 1.24 3.26 -27.93
C THR A 13 1.02 2.31 -26.75
N ASP A 14 0.24 2.73 -25.75
CA ASP A 14 -0.12 1.86 -24.61
C ASP A 14 -0.74 0.52 -25.05
N TYR A 15 -1.46 0.51 -26.19
CA TYR A 15 -2.06 -0.69 -26.75
C TYR A 15 -1.05 -1.68 -27.35
N ASP A 16 0.15 -1.21 -27.72
CA ASP A 16 1.24 -2.06 -28.18
C ASP A 16 2.06 -2.64 -27.01
N LEU A 17 1.84 -2.11 -25.81
CA LEU A 17 2.58 -2.42 -24.60
C LEU A 17 1.78 -3.26 -23.61
N TYR A 18 0.47 -3.04 -23.53
CA TYR A 18 -0.40 -3.62 -22.51
C TYR A 18 -1.66 -4.25 -23.09
N ALA A 19 -2.30 -5.11 -22.29
CA ALA A 19 -3.65 -5.57 -22.57
C ALA A 19 -4.62 -4.38 -22.64
N ARG A 20 -5.66 -4.50 -23.47
CA ARG A 20 -6.61 -3.42 -23.76
C ARG A 20 -7.15 -2.72 -22.51
N GLN A 21 -7.52 -3.48 -21.47
CA GLN A 21 -8.01 -2.92 -20.22
C GLN A 21 -6.97 -2.00 -19.53
N SER A 22 -5.73 -2.47 -19.40
CA SER A 22 -4.65 -1.69 -18.79
C SER A 22 -4.31 -0.47 -19.66
N ALA A 23 -4.25 -0.62 -20.98
CA ALA A 23 -4.01 0.48 -21.91
C ALA A 23 -5.11 1.56 -21.85
N ASP A 24 -6.38 1.16 -21.79
CA ASP A 24 -7.52 2.08 -21.64
C ASP A 24 -7.42 2.87 -20.32
N GLN A 25 -7.07 2.19 -19.21
CA GLN A 25 -6.86 2.82 -17.91
C GLN A 25 -5.72 3.83 -17.95
N THR A 26 -4.54 3.46 -18.47
CA THR A 26 -3.36 4.33 -18.56
C THR A 26 -3.67 5.58 -19.41
N ARG A 27 -4.32 5.43 -20.57
CA ARG A 27 -4.73 6.58 -21.41
C ARG A 27 -5.79 7.46 -20.76
N ALA A 28 -6.72 6.89 -20.01
CA ALA A 28 -7.72 7.67 -19.29
C ALA A 28 -7.04 8.55 -18.23
N ASN A 29 -6.08 7.98 -17.51
CA ASN A 29 -5.26 8.68 -16.52
C ASN A 29 -4.42 9.80 -17.18
N ASP A 30 -3.76 9.53 -18.31
CA ASP A 30 -2.99 10.56 -19.03
C ASP A 30 -3.89 11.71 -19.52
N ARG A 31 -5.06 11.38 -20.06
CA ARG A 31 -6.03 12.38 -20.53
C ARG A 31 -6.55 13.23 -19.37
N HIS A 32 -6.74 12.64 -18.20
CA HIS A 32 -7.14 13.37 -17.02
C HIS A 32 -6.08 14.39 -16.60
N VAL A 33 -4.80 14.00 -16.57
CA VAL A 33 -3.68 14.91 -16.27
C VAL A 33 -3.56 16.02 -17.31
N LEU A 34 -3.70 15.69 -18.60
CA LEU A 34 -3.65 16.69 -19.68
C LEU A 34 -4.81 17.69 -19.62
N ALA A 35 -6.00 17.26 -19.20
CA ALA A 35 -7.18 18.10 -19.16
C ALA A 35 -7.27 18.94 -17.86
N SER A 36 -6.82 18.40 -16.74
CA SER A 36 -6.84 19.08 -15.44
C SER A 36 -5.61 19.94 -15.19
N GLU A 37 -4.48 19.61 -15.83
CA GLU A 37 -3.15 20.15 -15.48
C GLU A 37 -2.77 19.90 -14.01
N GLU A 38 -3.33 18.84 -13.41
CA GLU A 38 -3.05 18.42 -12.04
C GLU A 38 -2.31 17.07 -12.02
N MET A 39 -1.54 16.86 -10.95
CA MET A 39 -0.87 15.59 -10.73
C MET A 39 -1.90 14.52 -10.33
N LEU A 40 -1.79 13.34 -10.93
CA LEU A 40 -2.56 12.16 -10.58
C LEU A 40 -1.64 11.11 -9.93
N GLU A 41 -2.00 10.67 -8.73
CA GLU A 41 -1.41 9.49 -8.09
C GLU A 41 -2.47 8.39 -8.03
N THR A 42 -2.15 7.19 -8.53
CA THR A 42 -3.10 6.07 -8.56
C THR A 42 -2.40 4.72 -8.62
N ILE A 43 -3.15 3.65 -8.38
CA ILE A 43 -2.68 2.28 -8.61
C ILE A 43 -3.18 1.82 -9.99
N GLU A 44 -2.25 1.53 -10.90
CA GLU A 44 -2.55 0.87 -12.16
C GLU A 44 -2.30 -0.63 -12.05
N GLN A 45 -3.24 -1.44 -12.55
CA GLN A 45 -3.08 -2.89 -12.65
C GLN A 45 -2.58 -3.23 -14.05
N VAL A 46 -1.29 -3.52 -14.13
CA VAL A 46 -0.59 -3.75 -15.40
C VAL A 46 0.26 -5.01 -15.28
N PRO A 47 0.25 -5.89 -16.30
CA PRO A 47 1.14 -7.05 -16.32
C PRO A 47 2.62 -6.62 -16.23
N GLY A 48 3.40 -7.34 -15.42
CA GLY A 48 4.84 -7.28 -15.46
C GLY A 48 5.41 -7.89 -16.74
N ALA A 49 6.73 -7.80 -16.89
CA ALA A 49 7.44 -8.46 -18.01
C ALA A 49 7.28 -10.00 -17.99
N ASP A 50 7.07 -10.56 -16.81
CA ASP A 50 6.75 -11.97 -16.56
C ASP A 50 5.30 -12.35 -16.89
N GLY A 51 4.47 -11.40 -17.33
CA GLY A 51 3.05 -11.59 -17.63
C GLY A 51 2.16 -11.67 -16.39
N ARG A 52 2.71 -11.61 -15.17
CA ARG A 52 1.91 -11.61 -13.94
C ARG A 52 1.31 -10.23 -13.73
N MET A 53 0.03 -10.17 -13.36
CA MET A 53 -0.61 -8.91 -13.01
C MET A 53 0.06 -8.30 -11.77
N ARG A 54 0.48 -7.04 -11.86
CA ARG A 54 1.15 -6.30 -10.80
C ARG A 54 0.41 -5.01 -10.51
N GLN A 55 0.54 -4.53 -9.28
CA GLN A 55 0.02 -3.25 -8.82
C GLN A 55 1.13 -2.22 -8.88
N TRP A 56 0.99 -1.24 -9.77
CA TRP A 56 1.95 -0.16 -9.95
C TRP A 56 1.40 1.11 -9.30
N LEU A 57 2.11 1.65 -8.32
CA LEU A 57 1.88 3.02 -7.87
C LEU A 57 2.45 3.96 -8.92
N VAL A 58 1.57 4.64 -9.63
CA VAL A 58 1.90 5.53 -10.73
C VAL A 58 1.60 6.96 -10.31
N GLN A 59 2.59 7.84 -10.46
CA GLN A 59 2.41 9.27 -10.37
C GLN A 59 2.53 9.85 -11.78
N LYS A 60 1.58 10.65 -12.21
CA LYS A 60 1.53 11.30 -13.51
C LYS A 60 1.39 12.80 -13.31
N PHE A 61 2.16 13.60 -14.03
CA PHE A 61 2.19 15.04 -13.88
C PHE A 61 2.31 15.73 -15.23
N PRO A 62 1.71 16.92 -15.39
CA PRO A 62 1.82 17.69 -16.60
C PRO A 62 3.24 18.26 -16.73
N LEU A 63 3.75 18.28 -17.95
CA LEU A 63 5.00 18.90 -18.35
C LEU A 63 4.69 19.98 -19.39
N LEU A 64 4.69 21.24 -18.97
CA LEU A 64 4.44 22.38 -19.84
C LEU A 64 5.67 22.64 -20.72
N ARG A 65 5.49 22.62 -22.05
CA ARG A 65 6.52 23.08 -22.98
C ARG A 65 6.35 24.56 -23.31
N THR A 66 7.45 25.14 -23.78
CA THR A 66 7.53 26.50 -24.33
C THR A 66 6.63 26.74 -25.55
N ASP A 67 6.16 25.69 -26.24
CA ASP A 67 5.26 25.77 -27.39
C ASP A 67 3.77 25.64 -27.01
N GLN A 68 3.43 25.85 -25.73
CA GLN A 68 2.07 25.70 -25.17
C GLN A 68 1.47 24.29 -25.30
N ARG A 69 2.28 23.26 -25.60
CA ARG A 69 1.83 21.87 -25.53
C ARG A 69 2.14 21.28 -24.16
N THR A 70 1.15 20.59 -23.59
CA THR A 70 1.31 19.84 -22.33
C THR A 70 1.66 18.40 -22.65
N TRP A 71 2.75 17.90 -22.08
CA TRP A 71 3.12 16.48 -22.08
C TRP A 71 2.74 15.86 -20.73
N VAL A 72 2.69 14.53 -20.67
CA VAL A 72 2.56 13.80 -19.40
C VAL A 72 3.90 13.15 -19.08
N GLY A 73 4.47 13.52 -17.94
CA GLY A 73 5.53 12.76 -17.29
C GLY A 73 4.95 11.80 -16.27
N GLY A 74 5.68 10.74 -15.92
CA GLY A 74 5.26 9.89 -14.83
C GLY A 74 6.35 8.99 -14.27
N THR A 75 6.12 8.52 -13.04
CA THR A 75 6.91 7.50 -12.36
C THR A 75 6.02 6.31 -12.05
N ALA A 76 6.57 5.11 -12.04
CA ALA A 76 5.84 3.89 -11.73
C ALA A 76 6.68 2.99 -10.83
N VAL A 77 6.16 2.66 -9.65
CA VAL A 77 6.79 1.78 -8.67
C VAL A 77 5.93 0.56 -8.45
N ASP A 78 6.52 -0.63 -8.55
CA ASP A 78 5.81 -1.87 -8.22
C ASP A 78 5.58 -1.94 -6.71
N VAL A 79 4.32 -2.03 -6.30
CA VAL A 79 3.92 -2.15 -4.90
C VAL A 79 3.19 -3.46 -4.61
N THR A 80 3.24 -4.42 -5.54
CA THR A 80 2.53 -5.71 -5.45
C THR A 80 2.92 -6.46 -4.17
N ASP A 81 4.22 -6.72 -3.96
CA ASP A 81 4.70 -7.49 -2.82
C ASP A 81 4.38 -6.81 -1.49
N ARG A 82 4.46 -5.47 -1.46
CA ARG A 82 4.12 -4.68 -0.27
C ARG A 82 2.64 -4.83 0.08
N HIS A 83 1.75 -4.66 -0.89
CA HIS A 83 0.32 -4.80 -0.68
C HIS A 83 -0.09 -6.24 -0.34
N GLU A 84 0.49 -7.24 -0.99
CA GLU A 84 0.25 -8.66 -0.68
C GLU A 84 0.68 -8.98 0.76
N ALA A 85 1.86 -8.51 1.20
CA ALA A 85 2.34 -8.70 2.56
C ALA A 85 1.46 -7.98 3.61
N GLU A 86 1.06 -6.74 3.33
CA GLU A 86 0.16 -5.97 4.20
C GLU A 86 -1.22 -6.64 4.32
N ALA A 87 -1.76 -7.15 3.22
CA ALA A 87 -3.03 -7.88 3.19
C ALA A 87 -2.94 -9.19 3.99
N ALA A 88 -1.86 -9.96 3.81
CA ALA A 88 -1.63 -11.19 4.55
C ALA A 88 -1.47 -10.93 6.06
N LEU A 89 -0.72 -9.88 6.44
CA LEU A 89 -0.58 -9.48 7.84
C LEU A 89 -1.93 -9.07 8.44
N LYS A 90 -2.72 -8.26 7.73
CA LYS A 90 -4.05 -7.84 8.16
C LYS A 90 -4.99 -9.03 8.33
N ALA A 91 -4.98 -9.97 7.39
CA ALA A 91 -5.78 -11.19 7.47
C ALA A 91 -5.39 -12.05 8.67
N SER A 92 -4.09 -12.23 8.92
CA SER A 92 -3.60 -12.97 10.09
C SER A 92 -3.99 -12.27 11.40
N GLN A 93 -3.83 -10.95 11.50
CA GLN A 93 -4.24 -10.18 12.68
C GLN A 93 -5.75 -10.27 12.93
N GLN A 94 -6.56 -10.21 11.88
CA GLN A 94 -8.01 -10.35 11.98
C GLN A 94 -8.40 -11.76 12.42
N MET A 95 -7.78 -12.80 11.86
CA MET A 95 -8.01 -14.18 12.26
C MET A 95 -7.65 -14.41 13.74
N LEU A 96 -6.47 -13.95 14.17
CA LEU A 96 -6.06 -14.02 15.58
C LEU A 96 -7.05 -13.28 16.49
N ARG A 97 -7.52 -12.11 16.07
CA ARG A 97 -8.53 -11.35 16.81
C ARG A 97 -9.83 -12.14 16.98
N ILE A 98 -10.34 -12.72 15.89
CA ILE A 98 -11.56 -13.52 15.89
C ILE A 98 -11.41 -14.73 16.83
N VAL A 99 -10.31 -15.47 16.70
CA VAL A 99 -10.02 -16.64 17.55
C VAL A 99 -9.97 -16.22 19.02
N LEU A 100 -9.17 -15.20 19.37
CA LEU A 100 -9.08 -14.72 20.74
C LEU A 100 -10.42 -14.25 21.30
N ASP A 101 -11.23 -13.54 20.51
CA ASP A 101 -12.50 -12.97 20.93
C ASP A 101 -13.65 -14.00 20.97
N SER A 102 -13.45 -15.18 20.37
CA SER A 102 -14.34 -16.35 20.50
C SER A 102 -14.09 -17.19 21.76
N ILE A 103 -12.92 -17.05 22.39
CA ILE A 103 -12.58 -17.77 23.63
C ILE A 103 -13.41 -17.19 24.79
N PRO A 104 -14.21 -18.00 25.51
CA PRO A 104 -15.05 -17.51 26.60
C PRO A 104 -14.24 -17.16 27.86
N GLN A 105 -13.01 -17.63 27.98
CA GLN A 105 -12.08 -17.25 29.06
C GLN A 105 -11.36 -15.93 28.75
N GLY A 106 -10.92 -15.24 29.80
CA GLY A 106 -10.07 -14.06 29.65
C GLY A 106 -8.65 -14.49 29.28
N VAL A 107 -8.19 -14.10 28.11
CA VAL A 107 -6.82 -14.35 27.63
C VAL A 107 -6.05 -13.04 27.62
N PHE A 108 -4.84 -13.04 28.18
CA PHE A 108 -3.92 -11.91 28.13
C PHE A 108 -2.50 -12.42 27.92
N TRP A 109 -1.63 -11.56 27.39
CA TRP A 109 -0.21 -11.87 27.23
C TRP A 109 0.66 -10.72 27.75
N LYS A 110 1.86 -11.08 28.18
CA LYS A 110 2.84 -10.18 28.80
C LYS A 110 4.22 -10.35 28.16
N ASP A 111 5.07 -9.35 28.30
CA ASP A 111 6.51 -9.49 28.03
C ASP A 111 7.21 -10.21 29.20
N ARG A 112 8.54 -10.39 29.07
CA ARG A 112 9.38 -11.01 30.11
C ARG A 112 9.47 -10.17 31.40
N ASP A 113 9.20 -8.87 31.31
CA ASP A 113 9.16 -7.94 32.44
C ASP A 113 7.78 -7.90 33.11
N SER A 114 6.89 -8.87 32.79
CA SER A 114 5.53 -8.96 33.30
C SER A 114 4.60 -7.80 32.93
N ARG A 115 4.94 -6.99 31.94
CA ARG A 115 4.07 -5.91 31.42
C ARG A 115 3.03 -6.48 30.48
N PHE A 116 1.77 -6.08 30.64
CA PHE A 116 0.68 -6.51 29.76
C PHE A 116 0.83 -5.89 28.37
N LEU A 117 0.91 -6.73 27.35
CA LEU A 117 1.02 -6.35 25.94
C LEU A 117 -0.34 -6.33 25.25
N GLY A 118 -1.29 -7.15 25.71
CA GLY A 118 -2.65 -7.16 25.19
C GLY A 118 -3.52 -8.24 25.82
N CYS A 119 -4.78 -8.27 25.42
CA CYS A 119 -5.77 -9.24 25.87
C CYS A 119 -6.93 -9.40 24.89
N ASN A 120 -7.71 -10.48 25.04
CA ASN A 120 -8.97 -10.65 24.31
C ASN A 120 -10.10 -9.79 24.89
N ARG A 121 -11.21 -9.70 24.17
CA ARG A 121 -12.40 -8.91 24.55
C ARG A 121 -12.95 -9.28 25.92
N VAL A 122 -12.94 -10.55 26.30
CA VAL A 122 -13.43 -11.01 27.61
C VAL A 122 -12.57 -10.44 28.75
N ALA A 123 -11.25 -10.53 28.64
CA ALA A 123 -10.32 -9.98 29.63
C ALA A 123 -10.40 -8.45 29.70
N ALA A 124 -10.52 -7.76 28.55
CA ALA A 124 -10.64 -6.30 28.49
C ALA A 124 -11.86 -5.78 29.27
N ARG A 125 -13.00 -6.48 29.17
CA ARG A 125 -14.24 -6.13 29.88
C ARG A 125 -14.13 -6.27 31.40
N LYS A 126 -13.25 -7.15 31.89
CA LYS A 126 -13.07 -7.40 33.33
C LYS A 126 -12.31 -6.28 34.08
N ARG A 127 -11.97 -5.16 33.43
CA ARG A 127 -11.50 -3.87 34.00
C ARG A 127 -10.33 -3.88 35.02
N ARG A 128 -9.58 -4.97 35.17
CA ARG A 128 -8.45 -5.07 36.14
C ARG A 128 -7.05 -4.98 35.52
N ILE A 129 -6.92 -4.75 34.21
CA ILE A 129 -5.63 -4.80 33.51
C ILE A 129 -5.20 -3.39 33.08
N ARG A 130 -4.05 -2.92 33.60
CA ARG A 130 -3.36 -1.70 33.11
C ARG A 130 -2.41 -2.09 31.98
N PHE A 131 -2.67 -1.58 30.77
CA PHE A 131 -1.78 -1.80 29.61
C PHE A 131 -0.63 -0.81 29.63
N ALA A 132 0.58 -1.27 29.28
CA ALA A 132 1.71 -0.38 29.07
C ALA A 132 1.45 0.51 27.84
N ARG A 133 1.58 1.84 27.98
CA ARG A 133 1.46 2.75 26.83
C ARG A 133 2.70 2.64 25.96
N ARG A 134 2.51 2.66 24.63
CA ARG A 134 3.57 2.68 23.63
C ARG A 134 4.23 4.08 23.68
N GLY A 135 5.18 4.29 24.60
CA GLY A 135 5.85 5.59 24.78
C GLY A 135 6.73 5.76 26.05
N ASP A 136 6.59 4.91 27.07
CA ASP A 136 7.30 5.09 28.37
C ASP A 136 8.80 4.68 28.35
N ARG A 137 9.54 5.03 27.29
CA ARG A 137 10.98 4.77 27.17
C ARG A 137 11.87 5.85 27.77
N GLN A 138 11.33 6.94 28.32
CA GLN A 138 12.14 7.99 28.96
C GLN A 138 11.45 8.56 30.19
N ARG A 139 11.83 8.06 31.37
CA ARG A 139 12.09 8.81 32.62
C ARG A 139 12.17 7.82 33.78
N LEU A 140 13.38 7.30 33.99
CA LEU A 140 13.86 6.88 35.31
C LEU A 140 15.01 7.83 35.63
N THR A 141 14.77 8.83 36.46
CA THR A 141 15.78 9.41 37.34
C THR A 141 15.18 9.48 38.73
N ALA A 142 15.94 8.94 39.67
CA ALA A 142 15.62 8.74 41.06
C ALA A 142 15.23 10.03 41.80
N ASN A 143 14.26 9.91 42.71
CA ASN A 143 14.51 10.15 44.13
C ASN A 143 13.51 9.34 44.95
#